data_AF-A0A2M7QSF4-F1
#
_entry.id   AF-A0A2M7QSF4-F1
#
_cell.length_a   1.000
_cell.length_b   1.000
_cell.length_c   1.000
_cell.angle_alpha   90.00
_cell.angle_beta   90.00
_cell.angle_gamma   90.00
#
_symmetry.space_group_name_H-M   'P 1'
#
loop_
_entity.id
_entity.type
_entity.pdbx_description
1 polymer ?
#
loop_
_entity_poly.entity_id
_entity_poly.type
_entity_poly.pdbx_seq_one_letter_code
_entity_poly.pdbx_strand_id
1 'polypeptide(L)'
;MKLKEKIRVGARVHRRYYPAKTPYQHLMESDQVSVAKKKELKEINLSLNPAQLKRTIEAKLDNLYKVYQQKQQRSAEVIPFKRLKPRLVSNYITEQKLVRCHP
;
A
#
# COMPACT_ATOMS: atom_id res chain seq x y z
N MET A 1 2.50 15.72 11.47
CA MET A 1 3.59 16.32 12.29
C MET A 1 3.27 16.12 13.76
N LYS A 2 4.26 15.81 14.59
CA LYS A 2 4.06 15.55 16.04
C LYS A 2 3.93 16.88 16.79
N LEU A 3 2.86 17.07 17.55
CA LEU A 3 2.66 18.25 18.39
C LEU A 3 3.64 18.22 19.57
N LYS A 4 4.40 19.30 19.75
CA LYS A 4 5.32 19.46 20.88
C LYS A 4 4.59 20.06 22.07
N GLU A 5 3.89 21.16 21.83
CA GLU A 5 3.17 21.89 22.88
C GLU A 5 2.01 22.69 22.28
N LYS A 6 1.02 22.94 23.14
CA LYS A 6 -0.14 23.76 22.84
C LYS A 6 -0.30 24.76 23.98
N ILE A 7 -0.08 26.03 23.71
CA ILE A 7 -0.07 27.10 24.70
C ILE A 7 -1.22 28.07 24.38
N ARG A 8 -2.00 28.44 25.40
CA ARG A 8 -3.02 29.48 25.28
C ARG A 8 -2.43 30.81 25.73
N VAL A 9 -2.51 31.82 24.86
CA VAL A 9 -2.08 33.19 25.14
C VAL A 9 -3.30 34.09 24.92
N GLY A 10 -3.93 34.51 26.02
CA GLY A 10 -5.23 35.17 26.01
C GLY A 10 -6.30 34.31 25.34
N ALA A 11 -6.97 34.86 24.32
CA ALA A 11 -8.00 34.16 23.54
C ALA A 11 -7.43 33.20 22.47
N ARG A 12 -6.12 33.24 22.17
CA ARG A 12 -5.51 32.47 21.07
C ARG A 12 -4.78 31.23 21.55
N VAL A 13 -4.79 30.20 20.73
CA VAL A 13 -4.07 28.94 20.98
C VAL A 13 -2.94 28.79 19.97
N HIS A 14 -1.70 28.77 20.46
CA HIS A 14 -0.51 28.55 19.65
C HIS A 14 -0.07 27.09 19.77
N ARG A 15 0.25 26.47 18.63
CA ARG A 15 0.74 25.08 18.56
C ARG A 15 2.18 25.10 18.05
N ARG A 16 3.10 24.52 18.80
CA ARG A 16 4.48 24.28 18.33
C ARG A 16 4.65 22.79 18.07
N TYR A 17 5.22 22.47 16.91
CA TYR A 17 5.44 21.10 16.45
C TYR A 17 6.92 20.75 16.55
N TYR A 18 7.21 19.45 16.61
CA TYR A 18 8.58 18.97 16.43
C TYR A 18 9.04 19.21 14.98
N PRO A 19 10.36 19.25 14.73
CA PRO A 19 10.90 19.23 13.38
C PRO A 19 10.31 18.07 12.56
N ALA A 20 10.14 18.29 11.27
CA ALA A 20 9.67 17.25 10.36
C ALA A 20 10.69 16.10 10.35
N LYS A 21 10.23 14.90 10.69
CA LYS A 21 11.00 13.66 10.60
C LYS A 21 10.21 12.62 9.81
N THR A 22 10.92 11.73 9.14
CA THR A 22 10.29 10.60 8.45
C THR A 22 9.86 9.54 9.47
N PRO A 23 8.88 8.67 9.13
CA PRO A 23 8.53 7.53 9.98
C PRO A 23 9.73 6.65 10.33
N TYR A 24 10.66 6.46 9.37
CA TYR A 24 11.92 5.75 9.60
C TYR A 24 12.78 6.42 10.68
N GLN A 25 12.97 7.74 10.62
CA GLN A 25 13.75 8.48 11.63
C GLN A 25 13.12 8.37 13.02
N HIS A 26 11.79 8.50 13.12
CA HIS A 26 11.09 8.31 14.39
C HIS A 26 11.26 6.90 14.96
N LEU A 27 11.22 5.88 14.10
CA LEU A 27 11.39 4.49 14.52
C LEU A 27 12.83 4.20 14.96
N MET A 28 13.82 4.81 14.32
CA MET A 28 15.23 4.72 14.74
C MET A 28 15.50 5.39 16.10
N GLU A 29 14.77 6.46 16.41
CA GLU A 29 14.85 7.18 17.68
C GLU A 29 14.04 6.54 18.81
N SER A 30 13.14 5.60 18.50
CA SER A 30 12.28 4.94 19.50
C SER A 30 13.05 3.86 20.27
N ASP A 31 12.85 3.79 21.59
CA ASP A 31 13.41 2.74 22.44
C ASP A 31 12.65 1.41 22.37
N GLN A 32 11.53 1.39 21.63
CA GLN A 32 10.70 0.20 21.46
C GLN A 32 11.30 -0.84 20.51
N VAL A 33 12.36 -0.49 19.77
CA VAL A 33 12.97 -1.36 18.76
C VAL A 33 14.37 -1.75 19.22
N SER A 34 14.66 -3.05 19.19
CA SER A 34 15.99 -3.56 19.55
C SER A 34 17.07 -3.02 18.62
N VAL A 35 18.29 -2.88 19.14
CA VAL A 35 19.45 -2.39 18.37
C VAL A 35 19.72 -3.27 17.13
N ALA A 36 19.56 -4.59 17.28
CA ALA A 36 19.70 -5.54 16.17
C ALA A 36 18.72 -5.23 15.03
N LYS A 37 17.44 -4.97 15.35
CA LYS A 37 16.42 -4.66 14.34
C LYS A 37 16.65 -3.28 13.71
N LYS A 38 17.13 -2.30 14.48
CA LYS A 38 17.54 -0.99 13.93
C LYS A 38 18.66 -1.13 12.90
N LYS A 39 19.64 -2.02 13.15
CA LYS A 39 20.74 -2.28 12.21
C LYS A 39 20.24 -2.86 10.89
N GLU A 40 19.41 -3.90 10.95
CA GLU A 40 18.79 -4.51 9.76
C GLU A 40 17.99 -3.49 8.94
N LEU A 41 17.16 -2.68 9.61
CA LEU A 41 16.37 -1.64 8.95
C LEU A 41 17.25 -0.57 8.28
N LYS A 42 18.41 -0.25 8.87
CA LYS A 42 19.37 0.67 8.26
C LYS A 42 19.99 0.09 7.00
N GLU A 43 20.36 -1.19 7.01
CA GLU A 43 20.87 -1.89 5.84
C GLU A 43 19.84 -1.91 4.71
N ILE A 44 18.58 -2.26 5.02
CA ILE A 44 17.48 -2.23 4.06
C ILE A 44 17.29 -0.83 3.50
N ASN A 45 17.22 0.20 4.35
CA ASN A 45 16.99 1.58 3.91
C ASN A 45 18.13 2.12 3.04
N LEU A 46 19.38 1.75 3.33
CA LEU A 46 20.53 2.10 2.50
C LEU A 46 20.55 1.37 1.15
N SER A 47 20.11 0.11 1.12
CA SER A 47 19.99 -0.66 -0.12
C SER A 47 18.83 -0.22 -1.01
N LEU A 48 17.86 0.52 -0.46
CA LEU A 48 16.63 0.88 -1.16
C LEU A 48 16.86 2.01 -2.17
N ASN A 49 16.84 1.68 -3.46
CA ASN A 49 16.81 2.66 -4.54
C ASN A 49 15.34 2.97 -4.93
N PRO A 50 14.77 4.11 -4.51
CA PRO A 50 13.36 4.42 -4.77
C PRO A 50 13.04 4.58 -6.27
N ALA A 51 14.00 5.07 -7.07
CA ALA A 51 13.82 5.21 -8.51
C ALA A 51 13.77 3.84 -9.20
N GLN A 52 14.64 2.91 -8.79
CA GLN A 52 14.61 1.54 -9.29
C GLN A 52 13.33 0.82 -8.85
N LEU A 53 12.92 0.96 -7.59
CA LEU A 53 11.69 0.37 -7.08
C LEU A 53 10.47 0.84 -7.89
N LYS A 54 10.37 2.15 -8.15
CA LYS A 54 9.31 2.72 -8.99
C LYS A 54 9.29 2.07 -10.38
N ARG A 55 10.43 2.01 -11.07
CA ARG A 55 10.54 1.37 -12.39
C ARG A 55 10.08 -0.08 -12.37
N THR A 56 10.47 -0.84 -11.34
CA THR A 56 10.05 -2.24 -11.19
C THR A 56 8.54 -2.37 -10.97
N ILE A 57 7.94 -1.49 -10.16
CA ILE A 57 6.48 -1.48 -9.94
C ILE A 57 5.75 -1.14 -11.23
N GLU A 58 6.18 -0.11 -11.95
CA GLU A 58 5.57 0.33 -13.21
C GLU A 58 5.65 -0.78 -14.27
N ALA A 59 6.81 -1.42 -14.45
CA ALA A 59 6.96 -2.53 -15.38
C ALA A 59 6.01 -3.72 -15.07
N LYS A 60 5.80 -4.01 -13.78
CA LYS A 60 4.86 -5.06 -13.35
C LYS A 60 3.40 -4.66 -13.65
N LEU A 61 3.05 -3.41 -13.38
CA LEU A 61 1.71 -2.88 -13.67
C LEU A 61 1.42 -2.91 -15.17
N ASP A 62 2.37 -2.50 -16.01
CA ASP A 62 2.22 -2.51 -17.47
C ASP A 62 1.94 -3.92 -18.00
N ASN A 63 2.64 -4.93 -17.47
CA ASN A 63 2.40 -6.32 -17.83
C ASN A 63 0.99 -6.79 -17.44
N LEU A 64 0.54 -6.44 -16.23
CA LEU A 64 -0.82 -6.76 -15.77
C LEU A 64 -1.88 -6.08 -16.66
N TYR A 65 -1.66 -4.83 -17.05
CA TYR A 65 -2.58 -4.09 -17.91
C TYR A 65 -2.64 -4.66 -19.32
N LYS A 66 -1.51 -5.06 -19.91
CA LYS A 66 -1.48 -5.74 -21.22
C LYS A 66 -2.31 -7.02 -21.21
N VAL A 67 -2.10 -7.88 -20.21
CA VAL A 67 -2.87 -9.14 -20.06
C VAL A 67 -4.36 -8.85 -19.87
N TYR A 68 -4.71 -7.85 -19.07
CA TYR A 68 -6.09 -7.45 -18.85
C TYR A 68 -6.76 -6.92 -20.13
N GLN A 69 -6.07 -6.08 -20.92
CA GLN A 69 -6.58 -5.56 -22.19
C GLN A 69 -6.82 -6.67 -23.22
N GLN A 70 -5.86 -7.60 -23.35
CA GLN A 70 -6.00 -8.77 -24.22
C GLN A 70 -7.25 -9.58 -23.89
N LYS A 71 -7.53 -9.82 -22.60
CA LYS A 71 -8.73 -10.54 -22.14
C LYS A 71 -10.03 -9.81 -22.48
N GLN A 72 -10.04 -8.48 -22.44
CA GLN A 72 -11.26 -7.69 -22.58
C GLN A 72 -11.62 -7.35 -24.04
N GLN A 73 -10.77 -7.69 -25.02
CA GLN A 73 -10.95 -7.40 -26.46
C GLN A 73 -11.33 -5.93 -26.76
N ARG A 74 -11.04 -5.03 -25.82
CA ARG A 74 -11.39 -3.61 -25.85
C ARG A 74 -10.11 -2.81 -25.79
N SER A 75 -9.88 -2.03 -26.83
CA SER A 75 -8.81 -1.02 -26.98
C SER A 75 -8.95 0.19 -26.04
N ALA A 76 -9.82 0.12 -25.03
CA ALA A 76 -10.03 1.21 -24.08
C ALA A 76 -8.93 1.23 -23.01
N GLU A 77 -8.53 2.43 -22.62
CA GLU A 77 -7.56 2.67 -21.54
C GLU A 77 -7.95 1.92 -20.26
N VAL A 78 -6.95 1.30 -19.61
CA VAL A 78 -7.18 0.63 -18.32
C VAL A 78 -7.33 1.68 -17.24
N ILE A 79 -8.52 1.76 -16.63
CA ILE A 79 -8.78 2.62 -15.48
C ILE A 79 -8.60 1.79 -14.20
N PRO A 80 -7.47 1.88 -13.48
CA PRO A 80 -7.15 0.99 -12.36
C PRO A 80 -8.11 1.09 -11.17
N PHE A 81 -8.80 2.23 -11.01
CA PHE A 81 -9.74 2.47 -9.90
C PHE A 81 -11.21 2.49 -10.37
N LYS A 82 -11.54 1.70 -11.39
CA LYS A 82 -12.93 1.57 -11.84
C LYS A 82 -13.78 0.89 -10.76
N ARG A 83 -14.86 1.55 -10.32
CA ARG A 83 -15.83 0.93 -9.41
C ARG A 83 -16.40 -0.34 -10.05
N LEU A 84 -16.15 -1.48 -9.42
CA LEU A 84 -16.72 -2.75 -9.85
C LEU A 84 -18.18 -2.78 -9.43
N LYS A 85 -19.09 -2.94 -10.39
CA LYS A 85 -20.48 -3.28 -10.06
C LYS A 85 -20.49 -4.72 -9.54
N PRO A 86 -21.11 -5.02 -8.40
CA PRO A 86 -21.23 -6.38 -7.92
C PRO A 86 -21.93 -7.21 -8.99
N ARG A 87 -21.23 -8.20 -9.54
CA ARG A 87 -21.85 -9.21 -10.41
C ARG A 87 -22.47 -10.26 -9.50
N LEU A 88 -23.75 -10.55 -9.69
CA LEU A 88 -24.39 -11.67 -9.03
C LEU A 88 -23.57 -12.92 -9.31
N VAL A 89 -23.11 -13.58 -8.26
CA VAL A 89 -22.27 -14.79 -8.32
C VAL A 89 -23.13 -16.03 -8.62
N SER A 90 -24.21 -15.86 -9.38
CA SER A 90 -25.16 -16.91 -9.74
C SER A 90 -24.42 -18.13 -10.30
N ASN A 91 -23.47 -17.90 -11.22
CA ASN A 91 -22.77 -18.96 -11.93
C ASN A 91 -21.76 -19.76 -11.08
N TYR A 92 -21.23 -19.22 -9.98
CA TYR A 92 -20.33 -20.00 -9.10
C TYR A 92 -21.10 -20.77 -8.02
N ILE A 93 -22.35 -20.39 -7.73
CA ILE A 93 -23.21 -21.10 -6.76
C ILE A 93 -23.87 -22.32 -7.44
N THR A 94 -24.13 -22.27 -8.75
CA THR A 94 -24.79 -23.35 -9.51
C THR A 94 -23.83 -24.41 -10.07
N GLU A 95 -22.51 -24.20 -10.03
CA GLU A 95 -21.53 -25.28 -10.23
C GLU A 95 -21.43 -26.15 -8.96
N GLN A 96 -22.55 -26.77 -8.55
CA GLN A 96 -22.48 -27.96 -7.73
C GLN A 96 -21.78 -29.03 -8.57
N LYS A 97 -20.53 -29.36 -8.22
CA LYS A 97 -19.91 -30.61 -8.66
C LYS A 97 -20.94 -31.71 -8.49
N LEU A 98 -21.31 -32.38 -9.58
CA LEU A 98 -21.97 -33.67 -9.54
C LEU A 98 -21.04 -34.63 -8.79
N VAL A 99 -21.13 -34.63 -7.46
CA VAL A 99 -20.54 -35.67 -6.63
C VAL A 99 -21.38 -36.90 -6.90
N ARG A 100 -20.92 -37.72 -7.85
CA ARG A 100 -21.45 -39.07 -8.05
C ARG A 100 -21.04 -39.88 -6.82
N CYS A 101 -21.91 -39.94 -5.81
CA CYS A 101 -21.83 -40.99 -4.82
C CYS A 101 -22.23 -42.29 -5.53
N HIS A 102 -21.24 -43.13 -5.82
CA HIS A 102 -21.50 -44.50 -6.25
C HIS A 102 -21.95 -45.34 -5.04
N PRO A 103 -22.80 -46.36 -5.27
CA PRO A 103 -23.50 -47.12 -4.23
C PRO A 103 -22.57 -47.94 -3.34
#